data_AF-A0A1H3DQ40-F1
#
_entry.id   AF-A0A1H3DQ40-F1
#
_cell.length_a   1.000
_cell.length_b   1.000
_cell.length_c   1.000
_cell.angle_alpha   90.00
_cell.angle_beta   90.00
_cell.angle_gamma   90.00
#
_symmetry.space_group_name_H-M   'P 1'
#
loop_
_entity.id
_entity.type
_entity.pdbx_description
1 polymer ?
#
loop_
_entity_poly.entity_id
_entity_poly.type
_entity_poly.pdbx_seq_one_letter_code
_entity_poly.pdbx_strand_id
1 'polypeptide(L)'
;MTPIDIKEDIFVKEKNKLDSLNKIYNITDDTIDEINITYQFDGIKFKVNNPLRIGAGKIIQESYVGMVRFDEPIEDSNLLNIINIIGVGRFYAIGGGAIEVCRF
;
A
#
# COMPACT_ATOMS: atom_id res chain seq x y z
N MET A 1 -2.76 -12.05 3.58
CA MET A 1 -3.65 -11.14 2.82
C MET A 1 -4.19 -10.12 3.77
N THR A 2 -3.98 -8.84 3.47
CA THR A 2 -4.02 -7.80 4.48
C THR A 2 -4.77 -6.57 3.96
N PRO A 3 -5.58 -5.90 4.80
CA PRO A 3 -6.43 -4.80 4.38
C PRO A 3 -5.68 -3.63 3.71
N ILE A 4 -6.07 -3.27 2.48
CA ILE A 4 -5.74 -1.99 1.83
C ILE A 4 -6.94 -1.06 1.98
N ASP A 5 -6.72 0.24 2.20
CA ASP A 5 -7.80 1.19 2.53
C ASP A 5 -8.30 2.00 1.32
N ILE A 6 -7.58 1.94 0.20
CA ILE A 6 -7.77 2.79 -0.98
C ILE A 6 -7.62 1.95 -2.24
N LYS A 7 -8.56 2.07 -3.18
CA LYS A 7 -8.50 1.41 -4.50
C LYS A 7 -7.99 2.30 -5.63
N GLU A 8 -8.18 3.62 -5.50
CA GLU A 8 -7.85 4.62 -6.52
C GLU A 8 -6.49 5.28 -6.24
N ASP A 9 -5.65 5.34 -7.27
CA ASP A 9 -4.32 5.96 -7.26
C ASP A 9 -3.39 5.42 -6.16
N ILE A 10 -3.41 4.10 -5.93
CA ILE A 10 -2.65 3.43 -4.87
C ILE A 10 -1.18 3.84 -4.92
N PHE A 11 -0.54 3.70 -6.09
CA PHE A 11 0.89 3.94 -6.24
C PHE A 11 1.26 5.42 -6.15
N VAL A 12 0.44 6.32 -6.69
CA VAL A 12 0.65 7.77 -6.58
C VAL A 12 0.57 8.21 -5.11
N LYS A 13 -0.42 7.70 -4.36
CA LYS A 13 -0.57 8.02 -2.94
C LYS A 13 0.56 7.47 -2.10
N GLU A 14 0.99 6.24 -2.34
CA GLU A 14 2.13 5.66 -1.61
C GLU A 14 3.43 6.38 -1.95
N LYS A 15 3.67 6.75 -3.21
CA LYS A 15 4.82 7.58 -3.60
C LYS A 15 4.85 8.89 -2.84
N ASN A 16 3.76 9.68 -2.87
CA ASN A 16 3.68 10.97 -2.18
C ASN A 16 3.92 10.85 -0.67
N LYS A 17 3.40 9.78 -0.06
CA LYS A 17 3.61 9.46 1.36
C LYS A 17 5.08 9.12 1.62
N LEU A 18 5.69 8.28 0.78
CA LEU A 18 7.10 7.90 0.89
C LEU A 18 8.02 9.09 0.67
N ASP A 19 7.77 9.95 -0.32
CA ASP A 19 8.54 11.19 -0.54
C ASP A 19 8.50 12.11 0.69
N SER A 20 7.32 12.26 1.28
CA SER A 20 7.13 13.06 2.49
C SER A 20 7.90 12.49 3.68
N LEU A 21 7.88 11.16 3.85
CA LEU A 21 8.64 10.47 4.89
C LEU A 21 10.14 10.51 4.63
N ASN A 22 10.56 10.34 3.37
CA ASN A 22 11.96 10.34 2.98
C ASN A 22 12.61 11.70 3.25
N LYS A 23 11.87 12.79 3.00
CA LYS A 23 12.32 14.16 3.31
C LYS A 23 12.60 14.40 4.80
N ILE A 24 11.91 13.68 5.69
CA ILE A 24 12.02 13.87 7.14
C ILE A 24 13.03 12.89 7.74
N TYR A 25 13.05 11.66 7.25
CA TYR A 25 13.74 10.55 7.90
C TYR A 25 14.89 9.95 7.07
N ASN A 26 15.13 10.42 5.84
CA ASN A 26 16.12 9.87 4.90
C ASN A 26 16.08 8.33 4.85
N ILE A 27 14.92 7.79 4.47
CA ILE A 27 14.65 6.35 4.38
C ILE A 27 15.46 5.70 3.25
N THR A 28 15.66 6.42 2.14
CA THR A 28 16.44 5.98 0.99
C THR A 28 17.10 7.16 0.28
N ASP A 29 18.30 6.93 -0.26
CA ASP A 29 19.00 7.85 -1.15
C ASP A 29 18.57 7.67 -2.62
N ASP A 30 17.88 6.57 -2.93
CA ASP A 30 17.41 6.27 -4.27
C ASP A 30 16.15 7.06 -4.64
N THR A 31 16.03 7.44 -5.91
CA THR A 31 14.81 8.08 -6.43
C THR A 31 13.63 7.12 -6.33
N ILE A 32 12.50 7.63 -5.81
CA ILE A 32 11.23 6.90 -5.76
C ILE A 32 10.40 7.32 -6.98
N ASP A 33 10.56 6.57 -8.07
CA ASP A 33 9.84 6.84 -9.31
C ASP A 33 8.36 6.50 -9.21
N GLU A 34 7.56 7.26 -9.94
CA GLU A 34 6.11 7.07 -9.99
C GLU A 34 5.73 5.92 -10.92
N ILE A 35 4.82 5.06 -10.45
CA ILE A 35 4.20 4.05 -11.29
C ILE A 35 2.90 4.64 -11.85
N ASN A 36 2.98 5.16 -13.08
CA ASN A 36 1.85 5.75 -13.79
C ASN A 36 1.30 4.79 -14.87
N ILE A 37 1.07 3.54 -14.46
CA ILE A 37 0.53 2.48 -15.32
C ILE A 37 -0.88 2.14 -14.84
N THR A 38 -1.79 1.99 -15.80
CA THR A 38 -3.18 1.61 -15.51
C THR A 38 -3.22 0.21 -14.90
N TYR A 39 -4.05 0.06 -13.88
CA TYR A 39 -4.23 -1.20 -13.19
C TYR A 39 -5.70 -1.47 -12.88
N GLN A 40 -6.02 -2.75 -12.80
CA GLN A 40 -7.30 -3.27 -12.38
C GLN A 40 -7.21 -3.75 -10.94
N PHE A 41 -8.18 -3.37 -10.12
CA PHE A 41 -8.28 -3.81 -8.73
C PHE A 41 -9.40 -4.85 -8.60
N ASP A 42 -9.00 -6.11 -8.42
CA ASP A 42 -9.90 -7.24 -8.17
C ASP A 42 -9.91 -7.57 -6.68
N GLY A 43 -10.80 -6.95 -5.91
CA GLY A 43 -10.85 -7.16 -4.46
C GLY A 43 -12.22 -7.06 -3.82
N ILE A 44 -12.34 -7.70 -2.66
CA ILE A 44 -13.55 -7.72 -1.84
C ILE A 44 -13.39 -6.68 -0.74
N LYS A 45 -14.36 -5.78 -0.62
CA LYS A 45 -14.49 -4.87 0.51
C LYS A 45 -15.05 -5.62 1.70
N PHE A 46 -14.44 -5.49 2.87
CA PHE A 46 -14.91 -6.06 4.11
C PHE A 46 -14.85 -5.04 5.25
N LYS A 47 -15.70 -5.24 6.25
CA LYS A 47 -15.70 -4.44 7.48
C LYS A 47 -14.90 -5.19 8.55
N VAL A 48 -13.94 -4.51 9.16
CA VAL A 48 -13.22 -5.09 10.29
C VAL A 48 -14.16 -5.06 11.50
N ASN A 49 -14.68 -6.23 11.89
CA ASN A 49 -15.64 -6.35 12.99
C ASN A 49 -15.00 -6.04 14.35
N ASN A 50 -13.72 -6.37 14.51
CA ASN A 50 -12.97 -6.05 15.72
C ASN A 50 -12.26 -4.70 15.54
N PRO A 51 -12.65 -3.65 16.30
CA PRO A 51 -11.99 -2.36 16.18
C PRO A 51 -10.51 -2.46 16.54
N LEU A 52 -9.67 -1.84 15.71
CA LEU A 52 -8.27 -1.61 16.04
C LEU A 52 -8.21 -0.67 17.24
N ARG A 53 -7.57 -1.12 18.33
CA ARG A 53 -7.40 -0.32 19.54
C ARG A 53 -6.02 0.32 19.52
N ILE A 54 -5.99 1.65 19.44
CA ILE A 54 -4.76 2.44 19.54
C ILE A 54 -4.92 3.38 20.74
N GLY A 55 -4.23 3.06 21.83
CA GLY A 55 -4.43 3.72 23.13
C GLY A 55 -5.87 3.59 23.61
N ALA A 56 -6.50 4.72 23.96
CA ALA A 56 -7.91 4.78 24.36
C ALA A 56 -8.89 4.82 23.16
N GLY A 57 -8.37 4.95 21.93
CA GLY A 57 -9.17 5.05 20.71
C GLY A 57 -9.61 3.70 20.15
N LYS A 58 -10.79 3.68 19.52
CA LYS A 58 -11.28 2.55 18.72
C LYS A 58 -11.40 3.00 17.27
N ILE A 59 -10.71 2.32 16.37
CA ILE A 59 -10.79 2.54 14.93
C ILE A 59 -11.61 1.40 14.33
N ILE A 60 -12.79 1.72 13.82
CA ILE A 60 -13.59 0.82 13.00
C ILE A 60 -13.32 1.23 11.56
N GLN A 61 -12.85 0.30 10.74
CA GLN A 61 -12.56 0.58 9.35
C GLN A 61 -13.17 -0.46 8.42
N GLU A 62 -13.43 -0.01 7.21
CA GLU A 62 -13.61 -0.88 6.06
C GLU A 62 -12.27 -0.99 5.33
N SER A 63 -12.05 -2.13 4.72
CA SER A 63 -10.81 -2.42 4.01
C SER A 63 -11.06 -3.35 2.85
N TYR A 64 -10.03 -3.54 2.03
CA TYR A 64 -10.07 -4.41 0.86
C TYR A 64 -9.03 -5.52 0.97
N VAL A 65 -9.39 -6.71 0.50
CA VAL A 65 -8.44 -7.80 0.22
C VAL A 65 -8.68 -8.24 -1.22
N GLY A 66 -7.62 -8.33 -2.00
CA GLY A 66 -7.71 -8.59 -3.42
C GLY A 66 -6.36 -8.56 -4.11
N MET A 67 -6.40 -8.44 -5.42
CA MET A 67 -5.24 -8.38 -6.28
C MET A 67 -5.28 -7.12 -7.14
N VAL A 68 -4.12 -6.51 -7.33
CA VAL A 68 -3.90 -5.47 -8.34
C VAL A 68 -3.25 -6.15 -9.54
N ARG A 69 -3.85 -6.00 -10.72
CA ARG A 69 -3.27 -6.45 -12.00
C ARG A 69 -2.95 -5.23 -12.84
N PHE A 70 -1.72 -5.14 -13.31
CA PHE A 70 -1.34 -4.10 -14.26
C PHE A 70 -1.68 -4.56 -15.68
N ASP A 71 -2.18 -3.63 -16.49
CA ASP A 71 -2.51 -3.92 -17.89
C ASP A 71 -1.24 -4.13 -18.74
N GLU A 72 -0.12 -3.56 -18.30
CA GLU A 72 1.20 -3.69 -18.91
C GLU A 72 2.23 -4.19 -17.89
N PRO A 73 3.30 -4.91 -18.32
CA PRO A 73 4.39 -5.29 -17.44
C PRO A 73 5.04 -4.07 -16.80
N ILE A 74 5.37 -4.17 -15.51
CA ILE A 74 6.07 -3.12 -14.79
C ILE A 74 7.50 -3.55 -14.52
N GLU A 75 8.43 -2.66 -14.83
CA GLU A 75 9.81 -2.82 -14.44
C GLU A 75 9.97 -2.79 -12.91
N ASP A 76 10.99 -3.49 -12.42
CA ASP A 76 11.30 -3.48 -11.00
C ASP A 76 11.67 -2.05 -10.58
N SER A 77 10.88 -1.45 -9.68
CA SER A 77 11.04 -0.05 -9.27
C SER A 77 11.28 0.06 -7.78
N ASN A 78 11.99 1.12 -7.36
CA ASN A 78 12.24 1.39 -5.95
C ASN A 78 10.94 1.53 -5.15
N LEU A 79 9.91 2.12 -5.76
CA LEU A 79 8.59 2.19 -5.15
C LEU A 79 8.03 0.80 -4.87
N LEU A 80 8.01 -0.11 -5.85
CA LEU A 80 7.53 -1.50 -5.67
C LEU A 80 8.32 -2.23 -4.58
N ASN A 81 9.65 -2.08 -4.58
CA ASN A 81 10.51 -2.73 -3.60
C ASN A 81 10.23 -2.23 -2.18
N ILE A 82 10.08 -0.92 -1.99
CA ILE A 82 9.76 -0.34 -0.69
C ILE A 82 8.39 -0.83 -0.20
N ILE A 83 7.34 -0.72 -1.03
CA ILE A 83 5.99 -1.12 -0.61
C ILE A 83 5.85 -2.64 -0.42
N ASN A 84 6.66 -3.46 -1.08
CA ASN A 84 6.71 -4.90 -0.85
C ASN A 84 7.31 -5.24 0.53
N ILE A 85 8.23 -4.41 1.03
CA ILE A 85 8.81 -4.56 2.37
C ILE A 85 7.86 -4.02 3.44
N ILE A 86 7.34 -2.80 3.24
CA ILE A 86 6.61 -2.09 4.31
C ILE A 86 5.10 -2.26 4.23
N GLY A 87 4.53 -2.66 3.10
CA GLY A 87 3.08 -2.67 2.83
C GLY A 87 2.54 -1.37 2.23
N VAL A 88 1.24 -1.36 1.95
CA VAL A 88 0.50 -0.30 1.25
C VAL A 88 -0.70 0.18 2.07
N GLY A 89 -0.96 1.48 2.13
CA GLY A 89 -2.08 2.06 2.88
C GLY A 89 -1.70 2.38 4.32
N ARG A 90 -2.65 2.22 5.25
CA ARG A 90 -2.46 2.49 6.68
C ARG A 90 -2.23 1.22 7.49
N PHE A 91 -1.77 1.43 8.72
CA PHE A 91 -1.63 0.38 9.74
C PHE A 91 -0.67 -0.75 9.36
N TYR A 92 0.22 -0.53 8.39
CA TYR A 92 1.16 -1.56 7.95
C TYR A 92 2.16 -1.98 9.03
N ALA A 93 2.50 -1.09 9.97
CA ALA A 93 3.28 -1.42 11.17
C ALA A 93 2.62 -2.46 12.11
N ILE A 94 1.31 -2.67 12.02
CA ILE A 94 0.57 -3.68 12.78
C ILE A 94 0.02 -4.79 11.88
N GLY A 95 0.65 -4.96 10.71
CA GLY A 95 0.24 -5.95 9.73
C GLY A 95 -1.04 -5.59 9.00
N GLY A 96 -1.31 -4.30 8.76
CA GLY A 96 -2.21 -3.77 7.72
C GLY A 96 -1.48 -3.68 6.36
N GLY A 97 -2.19 -3.50 5.24
CA GLY A 97 -1.55 -3.20 3.96
C GLY A 97 -0.57 -4.20 3.34
N ALA A 98 -0.31 -5.37 3.92
CA ALA A 98 0.69 -6.30 3.38
C ALA A 98 0.33 -6.76 1.96
N ILE A 99 1.32 -6.70 1.09
CA ILE A 99 1.23 -7.11 -0.31
C ILE A 99 2.20 -8.25 -0.59
N GLU A 100 1.95 -8.96 -1.67
CA GLU A 100 2.88 -9.92 -2.25
C GLU A 100 2.97 -9.62 -3.74
N VAL A 101 4.19 -9.41 -4.23
CA VAL A 101 4.44 -9.11 -5.65
C VAL A 101 4.59 -10.42 -6.41
N CYS A 102 3.61 -10.76 -7.26
CA CYS A 102 3.66 -11.91 -8.15
C CYS A 102 4.29 -11.51 -9.50
N ARG A 103 5.37 -12.18 -9.90
CA ARG A 103 6.04 -12.01 -11.20
C ARG A 103 5.75 -13.24 -12.06
N PHE A 104 5.09 -13.05 -13.21
CA PHE A 104 4.73 -14.12 -14.14
C PHE A 104 5.47 -13.97 -15.46
#